data_AF-A0A973XBZ7-F1
#
_entry.id   AF-A0A973XBZ7-F1
#
_cell.length_a   1.000
_cell.length_b   1.000
_cell.length_c   1.000
_cell.angle_alpha   90.00
_cell.angle_beta   90.00
_cell.angle_gamma   90.00
#
_symmetry.space_group_name_H-M   'P 1'
#
loop_
_entity.id
_entity.type
_entity.pdbx_description
1 polymer ?
#
loop_
_entity_poly.entity_id
_entity_poly.type
_entity_poly.pdbx_seq_one_letter_code
_entity_poly.pdbx_strand_id
1 'polypeptide(L)'
;SKGAEWRFVVRDDGQGFSGHSPAGQTQHVGMKIMQERAARIGAAVQVHSEMGQGSSVVLTLPAHPVSGVSLGTMSPAAKTLAAMEFLDQAQEQP
;
A
#
# COMPACT_ATOMS: atom_id res chain seq x y z
N SER A 1 24.07 -15.66 -2.54
CA SER A 1 23.02 -14.85 -3.21
C SER A 1 22.09 -14.27 -2.15
N LYS A 2 21.46 -13.12 -2.39
CA LYS A 2 20.31 -12.70 -1.55
C LYS A 2 19.18 -13.73 -1.75
N GLY A 3 18.45 -14.08 -0.69
CA GLY A 3 17.35 -15.07 -0.77
C GLY A 3 16.27 -14.65 -1.77
N ALA A 4 15.52 -15.64 -2.27
CA ALA A 4 14.53 -15.44 -3.33
C ALA A 4 13.39 -14.46 -2.94
N GLU A 5 13.12 -14.32 -1.64
CA GLU A 5 12.07 -13.45 -1.10
C GLU A 5 12.48 -12.97 0.31
N TRP A 6 12.15 -11.72 0.65
CA TRP A 6 12.38 -11.18 1.99
C TRP A 6 11.06 -11.07 2.76
N ARG A 7 11.05 -11.63 3.97
CA ARG A 7 9.90 -11.60 4.87
C ARG A 7 10.27 -11.02 6.22
N PHE A 8 9.52 -10.03 6.67
CA PHE A 8 9.66 -9.43 7.99
C PHE A 8 8.44 -9.80 8.83
N VAL A 9 8.67 -10.19 10.08
CA VAL A 9 7.62 -10.57 11.02
C VAL A 9 7.78 -9.77 12.29
N VAL A 10 6.73 -9.05 12.68
CA VAL A 10 6.62 -8.40 13.99
C VAL A 10 5.54 -9.11 14.77
N ARG A 11 5.85 -9.50 16.01
CA ARG A 11 4.92 -10.13 16.93
C ARG A 11 4.90 -9.39 18.26
N ASP A 12 3.72 -9.31 18.83
CA ASP A 12 3.49 -8.92 20.22
C ASP A 12 2.65 -9.99 20.92
N ASP A 13 2.72 -10.02 22.24
CA ASP A 13 1.97 -10.88 23.15
C ASP A 13 0.89 -10.08 23.90
N GLY A 14 0.43 -8.97 23.30
CA GLY A 14 -0.57 -8.10 23.90
C GLY A 14 -1.99 -8.67 23.89
N GLN A 15 -2.97 -7.80 24.12
CA GLN A 15 -4.38 -8.20 24.19
C GLN A 15 -5.02 -8.56 22.84
N GLY A 16 -4.34 -8.35 21.72
CA GLY A 16 -4.91 -8.49 20.38
C GLY A 16 -6.10 -7.56 20.07
N PHE A 17 -6.67 -7.68 18.88
CA PHE A 17 -7.80 -6.89 18.41
C PHE A 17 -8.67 -7.65 17.41
N SER A 18 -9.96 -7.30 17.34
CA SER A 18 -10.90 -7.84 16.34
C SER A 18 -10.92 -6.96 15.09
N GLY A 19 -10.84 -7.58 13.91
CA GLY A 19 -10.87 -6.88 12.61
C GLY A 19 -12.26 -6.43 12.14
N HIS A 20 -13.32 -6.83 12.86
CA HIS A 20 -14.71 -6.48 12.56
C HIS A 20 -15.23 -5.52 13.63
N SER A 21 -14.98 -4.22 13.45
CA SER A 21 -15.69 -3.18 14.20
C SER A 21 -16.78 -2.58 13.32
N PRO A 22 -18.00 -2.32 13.84
CA PRO A 22 -19.08 -1.74 13.05
C PRO A 22 -18.63 -0.42 12.41
N ALA A 23 -19.03 -0.21 11.16
CA ALA A 23 -18.63 0.93 10.34
C ALA A 23 -18.80 2.26 11.10
N GLY A 24 -17.70 2.98 11.28
CA GLY A 24 -17.76 4.37 11.75
C GLY A 24 -16.62 4.87 12.63
N GLN A 25 -15.67 4.05 13.08
CA GLN A 25 -14.62 4.55 13.98
C GLN A 25 -13.20 4.34 13.49
N THR A 26 -12.41 5.38 13.74
CA THR A 26 -10.98 5.67 13.59
C THR A 26 -10.00 4.56 14.04
N GLN A 27 -10.47 3.37 14.39
CA GLN A 27 -9.73 2.36 15.15
C GLN A 27 -8.73 1.51 14.33
N HIS A 28 -8.71 1.63 13.00
CA HIS A 28 -7.76 0.87 12.15
C HIS A 28 -7.00 1.73 11.14
N VAL A 29 -6.80 3.02 11.42
CA VAL A 29 -5.98 3.91 10.58
C VAL A 29 -4.57 3.31 10.37
N GLY A 30 -3.96 2.77 11.43
CA GLY A 30 -2.65 2.13 11.34
C GLY A 30 -2.61 0.98 10.32
N MET A 31 -3.63 0.12 10.29
CA MET A 31 -3.69 -1.00 9.34
C MET A 31 -3.87 -0.55 7.90
N LYS A 32 -4.74 0.45 7.66
CA LYS A 32 -4.88 1.05 6.32
C LYS A 32 -3.56 1.68 5.84
N ILE A 33 -2.88 2.44 6.71
CA ILE A 33 -1.57 3.02 6.39
C ILE A 33 -0.53 1.93 6.08
N MET A 34 -0.50 0.84 6.85
CA MET A 34 0.40 -0.29 6.58
C MET A 34 0.14 -0.91 5.21
N GLN A 35 -1.14 -1.14 4.86
CA GLN A 35 -1.55 -1.66 3.55
C GLN A 35 -1.15 -0.71 2.42
N GLU A 36 -1.44 0.58 2.55
CA GLU A 36 -1.07 1.60 1.58
C GLU A 36 0.45 1.69 1.39
N ARG A 37 1.22 1.69 2.49
CA ARG A 37 2.68 1.77 2.44
C ARG A 37 3.31 0.52 1.85
N ALA A 38 2.79 -0.67 2.15
CA ALA A 38 3.23 -1.92 1.53
C ALA A 38 2.97 -1.89 0.01
N ALA A 39 1.76 -1.48 -0.41
CA ALA A 39 1.41 -1.36 -1.82
C ALA A 39 2.33 -0.40 -2.59
N ARG A 40 2.74 0.73 -1.96
CA ARG A 40 3.67 1.71 -2.57
C ARG A 40 5.03 1.14 -2.96
N ILE A 41 5.47 0.06 -2.33
CA ILE A 41 6.75 -0.60 -2.64
C ILE A 41 6.57 -1.95 -3.35
N GLY A 42 5.34 -2.28 -3.76
CA GLY A 42 4.99 -3.57 -4.36
C GLY A 42 4.99 -4.74 -3.37
N ALA A 43 4.95 -4.46 -2.07
CA ALA A 43 4.94 -5.46 -1.01
C ALA A 43 3.51 -5.85 -0.61
N ALA A 44 3.39 -7.02 0.01
CA ALA A 44 2.18 -7.49 0.66
C ALA A 44 2.32 -7.43 2.18
N VAL A 45 1.24 -7.04 2.87
CA VAL A 45 1.17 -7.09 4.34
C VAL A 45 -0.01 -7.94 4.79
N GLN A 46 0.24 -8.86 5.72
CA GLN A 46 -0.76 -9.69 6.38
C GLN A 46 -0.76 -9.38 7.86
N VAL A 47 -1.94 -9.22 8.44
CA VAL A 47 -2.11 -8.92 9.86
C VAL A 47 -3.03 -9.98 10.45
N HIS A 48 -2.54 -10.66 11.48
CA HIS A 48 -3.30 -11.61 12.28
C HIS A 48 -3.31 -11.09 13.72
N SER A 49 -4.49 -11.04 14.33
CA SER A 49 -4.63 -10.67 15.72
C SER A 49 -5.78 -11.44 16.33
N GLU A 50 -5.60 -11.88 17.56
CA GLU A 50 -6.58 -12.65 18.30
C GLU A 50 -6.62 -12.16 19.75
N MET A 51 -7.83 -11.97 20.27
CA MET A 51 -8.04 -11.43 21.61
C MET A 51 -7.33 -12.32 22.65
N GLY A 52 -6.43 -11.74 23.43
CA GLY A 52 -5.63 -12.41 24.45
C GLY A 52 -4.46 -13.25 23.93
N GLN A 53 -4.17 -13.23 22.62
CA GLN A 53 -3.05 -13.96 22.00
C GLN A 53 -2.04 -13.05 21.30
N GLY A 54 -2.21 -11.72 21.43
CA GLY A 54 -1.38 -10.73 20.77
C GLY A 54 -1.67 -10.57 19.28
N SER A 55 -0.69 -10.04 18.55
CA SER A 55 -0.78 -9.82 17.11
C SER A 55 0.51 -10.22 16.38
N SER A 56 0.36 -10.54 15.10
CA SER A 56 1.45 -10.81 14.17
C SER A 56 1.23 -10.03 12.88
N VAL A 57 2.23 -9.25 12.48
CA VAL A 57 2.29 -8.56 11.19
C VAL A 57 3.39 -9.17 10.34
N VAL A 58 3.05 -9.52 9.11
CA VAL A 58 3.97 -10.10 8.14
C VAL A 58 4.05 -9.17 6.93
N LEU A 59 5.25 -8.68 6.62
CA LEU A 59 5.53 -7.95 5.39
C LEU A 59 6.37 -8.82 4.46
N THR A 60 5.90 -9.01 3.23
CA THR A 60 6.62 -9.76 2.18
C THR A 60 7.01 -8.80 1.06
N LEU A 61 8.32 -8.70 0.82
CA LEU A 61 8.86 -7.84 -0.24
C LEU A 61 8.98 -8.62 -1.56
N PRO A 62 8.73 -7.98 -2.70
CA PRO A 62 9.07 -8.55 -4.00
C PRO A 62 10.60 -8.61 -4.17
N ALA A 63 11.08 -9.41 -5.13
CA ALA A 63 12.51 -9.54 -5.42
C ALA A 63 13.21 -8.19 -5.72
N HIS A 64 12.45 -7.23 -6.26
CA HIS A 64 12.91 -5.88 -6.59
C HIS A 64 11.92 -4.83 -6.04
N PRO A 65 12.03 -4.44 -4.75
CA PRO A 65 11.17 -3.41 -4.17
C PRO A 65 11.43 -2.07 -4.83
N VAL A 66 10.38 -1.38 -5.24
CA VAL A 66 10.53 -0.01 -5.75
C VAL A 66 10.82 0.92 -4.58
N SER A 67 11.90 1.69 -4.66
CA SER A 67 12.23 2.69 -3.63
C SER A 67 11.34 3.91 -3.85
N GLY A 68 10.25 3.98 -3.10
CA GLY A 68 9.28 5.08 -3.17
C GLY A 68 9.80 6.39 -2.60
N VAL A 69 10.74 7.04 -3.29
CA VAL A 69 10.87 8.51 -3.33
C VAL A 69 11.12 8.92 -4.78
N SER A 70 10.05 9.21 -5.51
CA SER A 70 10.07 10.27 -6.50
C SER A 70 8.82 11.12 -6.35
N LEU A 71 8.82 11.98 -5.34
CA LEU A 71 8.01 13.21 -5.37
C LEU A 71 8.86 14.30 -6.06
N GLY A 72 9.25 14.08 -7.31
CA GLY A 72 10.09 15.05 -8.04
C GLY A 72 10.33 14.80 -9.53
N THR A 73 10.10 13.61 -10.08
CA THR A 73 10.36 13.35 -11.50
C THR A 73 9.15 12.73 -12.20
N MET A 74 8.05 13.47 -12.28
CA MET A 74 7.30 13.43 -13.54
C MET A 74 7.88 14.51 -14.44
N SER A 75 8.36 14.12 -15.62
CA SER A 75 8.68 15.07 -16.67
C SER A 75 7.43 15.89 -17.03
N PRO A 76 7.53 17.21 -17.21
CA PRO A 76 6.44 18.05 -17.71
C PRO A 76 5.82 17.54 -19.02
N ALA A 77 6.56 16.77 -19.82
CA ALA A 77 6.12 16.26 -21.12
C ALA A 77 4.94 15.28 -21.04
N ALA A 78 4.81 14.50 -19.96
CA ALA A 78 3.71 13.53 -19.83
C ALA A 78 2.35 14.21 -19.53
N LYS A 79 2.37 15.41 -18.93
CA LYS A 79 1.14 16.18 -18.69
C LYS A 79 0.62 16.87 -19.95
N THR A 80 1.51 17.29 -20.85
CA THR A 80 1.12 17.98 -22.10
C THR A 80 0.48 17.02 -23.10
N LEU A 81 1.00 15.79 -23.24
CA LEU A 81 0.46 14.83 -24.20
C LEU A 81 -0.94 14.34 -23.83
N ALA A 82 -1.17 14.01 -22.54
CA ALA A 82 -2.49 13.60 -22.05
C ALA A 82 -3.54 14.74 -22.11
N ALA A 83 -3.11 16.00 -22.01
CA ALA A 83 -4.01 17.15 -22.14
C ALA A 83 -4.38 17.46 -23.61
N MET A 84 -3.48 17.20 -24.56
CA MET A 84 -3.77 17.37 -26.00
C MET A 84 -4.67 16.26 -26.55
N GLU A 85 -4.52 15.01 -26.08
CA GLU A 85 -5.46 13.92 -26.40
C GLU A 85 -6.89 14.20 -25.90
N PHE A 86 -7.03 14.90 -24.77
CA PHE A 86 -8.34 15.27 -24.21
C PHE A 86 -9.03 16.41 -24.96
N LEU A 87 -8.26 17.30 -25.61
CA LEU A 87 -8.79 18.43 -26.38
C LEU A 87 -9.20 18.02 -27.80
N ASP A 88 -8.54 17.01 -28.37
CA ASP A 88 -8.86 16.47 -29.70
C ASP A 88 -10.20 15.71 -29.70
N GLN A 89 -10.49 14.95 -28.63
CA GLN A 89 -11.74 14.18 -28.50
C GLN A 89 -12.98 15.01 -28.14
N ALA A 90 -12.81 16.30 -27.80
CA ALA A 90 -13.93 17.19 -27.49
C ALA A 90 -14.54 17.87 -28.74
N GLN A 91 -13.95 17.71 -29.93
CA GLN A 91 -14.41 18.35 -31.16
C GLN A 91 -15.16 17.43 -32.14
N GLU A 92 -15.35 16.15 -31.85
CA GLU A 92 -16.15 15.23 -32.68
C GLU A 92 -17.34 14.66 -31.90
N GLN A 93 -18.42 15.44 -31.84
CA GLN A 93 -19.79 14.96 -31.67
C GLN A 93 -20.63 15.69 -32.74
N PRO A 94 -21.41 14.99 -33.58
CA PRO A 94 -22.22 15.62 -34.63
C PRO A 94 -23.31 16.54 -34.09
#